data_AF-A0ABD6EUD9-F1
#
_entry.id   AF-A0ABD6EUD9-F1
#
_cell.length_a   1.000
_cell.length_b   1.000
_cell.length_c   1.000
_cell.angle_alpha   90.00
_cell.angle_beta   90.00
_cell.angle_gamma   90.00
#
_symmetry.space_group_name_H-M   'P 1'
#
loop_
_entity.id
_entity.type
_entity.pdbx_description
1 polymer ?
#
loop_
_entity_poly.entity_id
_entity_poly.type
_entity_poly.pdbx_seq_one_letter_code
_entity_poly.pdbx_strand_id
1 'polypeptide(L)'
;MMNGRVTPAKYEPLEAASNTLLRCMRMDYEFADLLYKLKFDRNQPDKVTISGLANDDYPSLRDLDITEFVAEHVRPIPQEVKDQLNNAQSIYTVGVLPEIGRAYMTIDSELFIWNFEENSDLAYFDGIPNVITKVAIARPKRGVFQEHIHDLLVVATVKDILLLAVTFTNSNNVTLAIGSDHDPRTAEMYLLPDTLFTIPLDGNMVSDIVATSDGRIFYAEGESIYELDYREKGWFQRRCRKINHSKGFINYIIPSLSVITGRQG
;
A
#
# COMPACT_ATOMS: atom_id res chain seq x y z
N MET A 1 -43.12 -58.07 -9.37
CA MET A 1 -43.17 -56.88 -8.49
C MET A 1 -42.23 -57.12 -7.31
N MET A 2 -41.03 -56.56 -7.35
CA MET A 2 -40.13 -56.48 -6.19
C MET A 2 -39.58 -55.06 -6.16
N ASN A 3 -40.20 -54.22 -5.34
CA ASN A 3 -39.68 -52.89 -5.01
C ASN A 3 -38.54 -53.06 -4.00
N GLY A 4 -37.31 -52.98 -4.49
CA GLY A 4 -36.13 -52.80 -3.65
C GLY A 4 -36.18 -51.42 -3.00
N ARG A 5 -36.54 -51.37 -1.71
CA ARG A 5 -36.43 -50.17 -0.88
C ARG A 5 -34.96 -49.77 -0.77
N VAL A 6 -34.60 -48.66 -1.40
CA VAL A 6 -33.36 -47.93 -1.10
C VAL A 6 -33.48 -47.40 0.33
N THR A 7 -32.54 -47.79 1.20
CA THR A 7 -32.50 -47.39 2.61
C THR A 7 -32.21 -45.88 2.74
N PRO A 8 -33.10 -45.06 3.33
CA PRO A 8 -32.94 -43.61 3.40
C PRO A 8 -32.20 -43.11 4.67
N ALA A 9 -31.54 -43.98 5.45
CA ALA A 9 -31.16 -43.65 6.82
C ALA A 9 -29.67 -43.26 7.04
N LYS A 10 -28.80 -43.37 6.03
CA LYS A 10 -27.35 -43.11 6.23
C LYS A 10 -26.91 -41.69 5.89
N TYR A 11 -27.71 -40.93 5.15
CA TYR A 11 -27.37 -39.57 4.72
C TYR A 11 -28.06 -38.48 5.56
N GLU A 12 -29.08 -38.84 6.34
CA GLU A 12 -29.92 -37.90 7.10
C GLU A 12 -29.15 -37.08 8.16
N PRO A 13 -28.22 -37.66 8.95
CA PRO A 13 -27.45 -36.88 9.93
C PRO A 13 -26.44 -35.94 9.28
N LEU A 14 -25.84 -36.36 8.16
CA LEU A 14 -24.86 -35.58 7.42
C LEU A 14 -25.53 -34.41 6.69
N GLU A 15 -26.70 -34.66 6.10
CA GLU A 15 -27.51 -33.64 5.45
C GLU A 15 -28.04 -32.62 6.48
N ALA A 16 -28.49 -33.05 7.66
CA ALA A 16 -28.89 -32.17 8.74
C ALA A 16 -27.73 -31.28 9.24
N ALA A 17 -26.53 -31.85 9.40
CA ALA A 17 -25.34 -31.10 9.77
C ALA A 17 -24.95 -30.08 8.70
N SER A 18 -24.96 -30.47 7.42
CA SER A 18 -24.68 -29.58 6.29
C SER A 18 -25.67 -28.41 6.22
N ASN A 19 -26.97 -28.68 6.37
CA ASN A 19 -28.01 -27.65 6.40
C ASN A 19 -27.85 -26.69 7.58
N THR A 20 -27.43 -27.21 8.74
CA THR A 20 -27.13 -26.38 9.92
C THR A 20 -25.94 -25.46 9.66
N LEU A 21 -24.86 -25.98 9.07
CA LEU A 21 -23.67 -25.19 8.72
C LEU A 21 -23.99 -24.10 7.68
N LEU A 22 -24.74 -24.45 6.62
CA LEU A 22 -25.17 -23.47 5.62
C LEU A 22 -26.06 -22.37 6.22
N ARG A 23 -26.90 -22.72 7.20
CA ARG A 23 -27.70 -21.74 7.96
C ARG A 23 -26.81 -20.82 8.79
N CYS A 24 -25.83 -21.35 9.52
CA CYS A 24 -24.89 -20.55 10.29
C CYS A 24 -24.07 -19.61 9.39
N MET A 25 -23.50 -20.12 8.29
CA MET A 25 -22.77 -19.29 7.32
C MET A 25 -23.64 -18.16 6.77
N ARG A 26 -24.90 -18.45 6.43
CA ARG A 26 -25.83 -17.41 5.95
C ARG A 26 -26.07 -16.33 7.01
N MET A 27 -26.28 -16.72 8.27
CA MET A 27 -26.45 -15.77 9.37
C MET A 27 -25.20 -14.90 9.58
N ASP A 28 -24.00 -15.47 9.46
CA ASP A 28 -22.74 -14.71 9.54
C ASP A 28 -22.59 -13.70 8.39
N TYR A 29 -22.97 -14.09 7.17
CA TYR A 29 -22.98 -13.20 6.01
C TYR A 29 -23.98 -12.04 6.18
N GLU A 30 -25.17 -12.30 6.75
CA GLU A 30 -26.19 -11.28 7.01
C GLU A 30 -25.78 -10.32 8.14
N PHE A 31 -24.94 -10.77 9.09
CA PHE A 31 -24.45 -9.94 10.20
C PHE A 31 -23.37 -8.92 9.77
N ALA A 32 -22.84 -9.02 8.55
CA ALA A 32 -21.64 -8.30 8.13
C ALA A 32 -21.88 -6.90 7.53
N ASP A 33 -23.13 -6.44 7.34
CA ASP A 33 -23.36 -5.11 6.76
C ASP A 33 -23.09 -3.99 7.77
N LEU A 34 -21.83 -3.57 7.82
CA LEU A 34 -21.33 -2.45 8.63
C LEU A 34 -22.09 -1.16 8.31
N LEU A 35 -22.50 -0.94 7.06
CA LEU A 35 -23.24 0.25 6.65
C LEU A 35 -24.66 0.26 7.25
N TYR A 36 -25.32 -0.90 7.33
CA TYR A 36 -26.60 -1.04 8.00
C TYR A 36 -26.48 -0.80 9.51
N LYS A 37 -25.43 -1.36 10.15
CA LYS A 37 -25.17 -1.17 11.59
C LYS A 37 -24.84 0.28 11.95
N LEU A 38 -24.10 0.98 11.10
CA LEU A 38 -23.81 2.42 11.28
C LEU A 38 -25.05 3.32 11.09
N LYS A 39 -26.15 2.82 10.54
CA LYS A 39 -27.42 3.55 10.42
C LYS A 39 -28.41 3.22 11.55
N PHE A 40 -28.10 2.24 12.39
CA PHE A 40 -29.07 1.70 13.33
C PHE A 40 -29.10 2.51 14.64
N ASP A 41 -29.94 3.55 14.68
CA ASP A 41 -30.53 4.06 15.93
C ASP A 41 -31.90 3.42 16.11
N ARG A 42 -32.10 2.69 17.22
CA ARG A 42 -33.36 2.00 17.56
C ARG A 42 -34.55 2.96 17.65
N ASN A 43 -34.29 4.25 17.89
CA ASN A 43 -35.31 5.29 18.02
C ASN A 43 -35.42 6.18 16.77
N GLN A 44 -34.43 6.18 15.85
CA GLN A 44 -34.38 7.04 14.66
C GLN A 44 -33.65 6.36 13.47
N PRO A 45 -34.27 5.38 12.79
CA PRO A 45 -33.62 4.54 11.77
C PRO A 45 -33.09 5.28 10.53
N ASP A 46 -33.48 6.54 10.30
CA ASP A 46 -33.02 7.37 9.18
C ASP A 46 -31.89 8.35 9.55
N LYS A 47 -31.45 8.37 10.82
CA LYS A 47 -30.39 9.27 11.28
C LYS A 47 -29.05 8.57 11.20
N VAL A 48 -28.09 9.20 10.52
CA VAL A 48 -26.68 8.76 10.54
C VAL A 48 -26.22 8.72 12.00
N THR A 49 -25.75 7.57 12.48
CA THR A 49 -25.19 7.52 13.85
C THR A 49 -23.92 8.37 13.85
N ILE A 50 -23.84 9.31 14.79
CA ILE A 50 -22.67 10.15 15.01
C ILE A 50 -22.13 9.70 16.36
N SER A 51 -21.00 8.98 16.35
CA SER A 51 -20.27 8.62 17.56
C SER A 51 -19.20 9.67 17.82
N GLY A 52 -18.99 10.03 19.07
CA GLY A 52 -17.83 10.79 19.52
C GLY A 52 -18.06 12.28 19.76
N LEU A 53 -19.31 12.67 19.98
CA LEU A 53 -19.66 14.03 20.43
C LEU A 53 -19.92 14.08 21.94
N ALA A 54 -20.27 12.96 22.56
CA ALA A 54 -20.45 12.85 24.00
C ALA A 54 -19.45 11.87 24.62
N ASN A 55 -19.04 12.10 25.87
CA ASN A 55 -18.22 11.15 26.62
C ASN A 55 -18.94 9.79 26.80
N ASP A 56 -20.28 9.81 26.81
CA ASP A 56 -21.10 8.60 26.90
C ASP A 56 -21.01 7.72 25.64
N ASP A 57 -20.51 8.25 24.51
CA ASP A 57 -20.25 7.48 23.28
C ASP A 57 -18.97 6.61 23.39
N TYR A 58 -18.13 6.88 24.40
CA TYR A 58 -16.89 6.14 24.69
C TYR A 58 -16.93 5.51 26.09
N PRO A 59 -17.85 4.55 26.33
CA PRO A 59 -17.88 3.85 27.60
C PRO A 59 -16.57 3.09 27.80
N SER A 60 -16.15 2.95 29.06
CA SER A 60 -15.02 2.10 29.42
C SER A 60 -15.31 0.67 28.97
N LEU A 61 -14.55 0.19 27.96
CA LEU A 61 -14.71 -1.15 27.41
C LEU A 61 -14.33 -2.24 28.43
N ARG A 62 -13.57 -1.86 29.47
CA ARG A 62 -13.23 -2.71 30.61
C ARG A 62 -14.46 -3.19 31.38
N ASP A 63 -15.50 -2.35 31.46
CA ASP A 63 -16.74 -2.69 32.15
C ASP A 63 -17.62 -3.65 31.33
N LEU A 64 -17.31 -3.79 30.02
CA LEU A 64 -18.02 -4.62 29.06
C LEU A 64 -17.28 -5.93 28.73
N ASP A 65 -16.15 -6.21 29.39
CA ASP A 65 -15.27 -7.35 29.09
C ASP A 65 -14.83 -7.40 27.60
N ILE A 66 -14.72 -6.22 26.98
CA ILE A 66 -14.26 -6.07 25.60
C ILE A 66 -12.77 -5.78 25.63
N THR A 67 -11.98 -6.61 24.94
CA THR A 67 -10.54 -6.41 24.83
C THR A 67 -10.22 -5.18 23.98
N GLU A 68 -9.43 -4.26 24.54
CA GLU A 68 -8.93 -3.08 23.83
C GLU A 68 -7.65 -3.41 23.05
N PHE A 69 -7.28 -2.56 22.08
CA PHE A 69 -5.96 -2.65 21.46
C PHE A 69 -4.88 -2.45 22.53
N VAL A 70 -3.94 -3.38 22.60
CA VAL A 70 -2.79 -3.33 23.52
C VAL A 70 -1.50 -3.30 22.74
N ALA A 71 -0.52 -2.55 23.24
CA ALA A 71 0.83 -2.58 22.69
C ALA A 71 1.51 -3.89 23.14
N GLU A 72 1.69 -4.83 22.21
CA GLU A 72 2.32 -6.11 22.50
C GLU A 72 3.85 -6.05 22.36
N HIS A 73 4.33 -5.46 21.26
CA HIS A 73 5.75 -5.40 20.93
C HIS A 73 6.18 -4.00 20.49
N VAL A 74 7.03 -3.35 21.29
CA VAL A 74 7.66 -2.08 20.94
C VAL A 74 9.09 -2.35 20.49
N ARG A 75 9.36 -2.12 19.20
CA ARG A 75 10.69 -2.31 18.60
C ARG A 75 11.40 -0.95 18.45
N PRO A 76 12.59 -0.76 19.03
CA PRO A 76 13.34 0.47 18.83
C PRO A 76 13.94 0.52 17.42
N ILE A 77 14.15 1.72 16.89
CA ILE A 77 14.95 1.94 15.67
C ILE A 77 16.37 1.36 15.90
N PRO A 78 16.99 0.70 14.89
CA PRO A 78 18.37 0.21 14.97
C PRO A 78 19.35 1.29 15.45
N GLN A 79 20.36 0.88 16.21
CA GLN A 79 21.29 1.84 16.84
C GLN A 79 22.15 2.54 15.79
N GLU A 80 22.54 1.82 14.76
CA GLU A 80 23.32 2.30 13.62
C GLU A 80 22.62 3.47 12.93
N VAL A 81 21.29 3.36 12.75
CA VAL A 81 20.46 4.42 12.15
C VAL A 81 20.34 5.62 13.08
N LYS A 82 20.19 5.39 14.40
CA LYS A 82 20.15 6.47 15.40
C LYS A 82 21.46 7.25 15.44
N ASP A 83 22.59 6.56 15.35
CA ASP A 83 23.91 7.18 15.37
C ASP A 83 24.10 8.09 14.15
N GLN A 84 23.66 7.65 12.96
CA GLN A 84 23.64 8.51 11.76
C GLN A 84 22.73 9.73 11.91
N LEU A 85 21.52 9.52 12.45
CA LEU A 85 20.57 10.60 12.70
C LEU A 85 21.13 11.67 13.65
N ASN A 86 21.83 11.27 14.72
CA ASN A 86 22.41 12.19 15.70
C ASN A 86 23.54 13.06 15.11
N ASN A 87 24.22 12.57 14.07
CA ASN A 87 25.30 13.30 13.41
C ASN A 87 24.79 14.22 12.29
N ALA A 88 23.54 14.05 11.85
CA ALA A 88 22.98 14.75 10.71
C ALA A 88 22.36 16.11 11.12
N GLN A 89 22.63 17.15 10.32
CA GLN A 89 21.86 18.41 10.32
C GLN A 89 21.00 18.44 9.04
N SER A 90 20.13 17.45 8.88
CA SER A 90 19.56 17.11 7.58
C SER A 90 18.04 16.91 7.63
N ILE A 91 17.41 16.95 6.45
CA ILE A 91 16.02 16.55 6.29
C ILE A 91 15.97 15.03 6.36
N TYR A 92 15.12 14.50 7.24
CA TYR A 92 14.89 13.07 7.33
C TYR A 92 13.40 12.74 7.19
N THR A 93 13.12 11.57 6.62
CA THR A 93 11.78 11.00 6.55
C THR A 93 11.82 9.57 7.07
N VAL A 94 10.76 9.15 7.75
CA VAL A 94 10.58 7.78 8.23
C VAL A 94 9.26 7.23 7.73
N GLY A 95 9.19 5.93 7.53
CA GLY A 95 7.96 5.27 7.13
C GLY A 95 8.03 3.76 7.27
N VAL A 96 6.89 3.12 7.02
CA VAL A 96 6.74 1.66 7.01
C VAL A 96 6.18 1.22 5.67
N LEU A 97 6.67 0.08 5.19
CA LEU A 97 6.28 -0.65 3.99
C LEU A 97 5.74 -2.01 4.45
N PRO A 98 4.51 -2.04 5.00
CA PRO A 98 3.94 -3.24 5.62
C PRO A 98 3.78 -4.40 4.64
N GLU A 99 3.66 -4.12 3.34
CA GLU A 99 3.54 -5.11 2.26
C GLU A 99 4.75 -6.06 2.21
N ILE A 100 5.91 -5.58 2.65
CA ILE A 100 7.18 -6.33 2.67
C ILE A 100 7.79 -6.42 4.08
N GLY A 101 7.07 -5.96 5.12
CA GLY A 101 7.53 -6.04 6.50
C GLY A 101 8.79 -5.21 6.76
N ARG A 102 8.92 -4.06 6.08
CA ARG A 102 10.10 -3.19 6.20
C ARG A 102 9.75 -1.82 6.73
N ALA A 103 10.62 -1.26 7.55
CA ALA A 103 10.61 0.15 7.91
C ALA A 103 11.81 0.83 7.24
N TYR A 104 11.68 2.12 6.96
CA TYR A 104 12.75 2.88 6.34
C TYR A 104 12.97 4.22 7.04
N MET A 105 14.19 4.73 6.91
CA MET A 105 14.58 6.09 7.23
C MET A 105 15.42 6.63 6.08
N THR A 106 15.16 7.86 5.68
CA THR A 106 15.99 8.58 4.72
C THR A 106 16.67 9.74 5.42
N ILE A 107 17.95 9.96 5.14
CA ILE A 107 18.71 11.13 5.60
C ILE A 107 19.34 11.74 4.36
N ASP A 108 18.86 12.93 3.95
CA ASP A 108 19.18 13.51 2.66
C ASP A 108 18.95 12.52 1.49
N SER A 109 20.00 12.01 0.86
CA SER A 109 19.94 11.03 -0.24
C SER A 109 20.24 9.59 0.19
N GLU A 110 20.53 9.36 1.47
CA GLU A 110 20.81 8.04 2.01
C GLU A 110 19.52 7.34 2.44
N LEU A 111 19.40 6.05 2.12
CA LEU A 111 18.26 5.22 2.49
C LEU A 111 18.71 4.08 3.40
N PHE A 112 18.09 4.00 4.57
CA PHE A 112 18.18 2.87 5.50
C PHE A 112 16.86 2.12 5.47
N ILE A 113 16.90 0.80 5.34
CA ILE A 113 15.71 -0.05 5.35
C ILE A 113 15.98 -1.31 6.18
N TRP A 114 15.03 -1.72 7.02
CA TRP A 114 15.21 -2.87 7.91
C TRP A 114 13.90 -3.61 8.17
N ASN A 115 13.99 -4.86 8.61
CA ASN A 115 12.85 -5.64 9.05
C ASN A 115 12.35 -5.11 10.41
N PHE A 116 11.13 -4.56 10.46
CA PHE A 116 10.59 -3.97 11.70
C PHE A 116 10.03 -5.01 12.69
N GLU A 117 9.72 -6.23 12.25
CA GLU A 117 9.19 -7.30 13.11
C GLU A 117 10.30 -7.82 14.04
N GLU A 118 11.45 -8.09 13.44
CA GLU A 118 12.62 -8.71 14.10
C GLU A 118 13.72 -7.70 14.46
N ASN A 119 13.64 -6.46 13.93
CA ASN A 119 14.71 -5.46 14.02
C ASN A 119 16.05 -5.98 13.48
N SER A 120 15.97 -6.64 12.32
CA SER A 120 17.08 -7.32 11.61
C SER A 120 17.15 -6.84 10.15
N ASP A 121 18.04 -7.42 9.35
CA ASP A 121 18.16 -7.15 7.90
C ASP A 121 18.30 -5.65 7.58
N LEU A 122 19.11 -4.92 8.38
CA LEU A 122 19.38 -3.51 8.14
C LEU A 122 20.27 -3.37 6.89
N ALA A 123 19.71 -2.77 5.86
CA ALA A 123 20.40 -2.42 4.63
C ALA A 123 20.56 -0.90 4.49
N TYR A 124 21.68 -0.50 3.92
CA TYR A 124 22.03 0.87 3.58
C TYR A 124 22.17 0.99 2.06
N PHE A 125 21.61 2.07 1.50
CA PHE A 125 21.65 2.36 0.07
C PHE A 125 22.01 3.82 -0.18
N ASP A 126 23.10 4.04 -0.91
CA ASP A 126 23.67 5.34 -1.29
C ASP A 126 23.63 5.60 -2.81
N GLY A 127 22.95 4.74 -3.57
CA GLY A 127 22.83 4.87 -5.03
C GLY A 127 21.90 6.00 -5.50
N ILE A 128 21.31 6.78 -4.58
CA ILE A 128 20.35 7.85 -4.89
C ILE A 128 21.11 9.18 -4.94
N PRO A 129 21.05 9.94 -6.05
CA PRO A 129 21.92 11.11 -6.24
C PRO A 129 21.37 12.42 -5.63
N ASN A 130 20.09 12.46 -5.26
CA ASN A 130 19.41 13.67 -4.81
C ASN A 130 18.64 13.40 -3.50
N VAL A 131 18.36 14.44 -2.73
CA VAL A 131 17.61 14.35 -1.47
C VAL A 131 16.26 13.65 -1.70
N ILE A 132 16.02 12.58 -0.94
CA ILE A 132 14.80 11.77 -0.95
C ILE A 132 13.71 12.51 -0.19
N THR A 133 12.53 12.57 -0.79
CA THR A 133 11.35 13.25 -0.24
C THR A 133 10.21 12.28 0.05
N LYS A 134 10.11 11.17 -0.70
CA LYS A 134 9.09 10.14 -0.49
C LYS A 134 9.61 8.77 -0.91
N VAL A 135 9.17 7.73 -0.21
CA VAL A 135 9.43 6.34 -0.57
C VAL A 135 8.10 5.59 -0.54
N ALA A 136 7.89 4.72 -1.52
CA ALA A 136 6.75 3.81 -1.57
C ALA A 136 7.18 2.46 -2.16
N ILE A 137 6.38 1.43 -1.92
CA ILE A 137 6.57 0.10 -2.52
C ILE A 137 5.43 -0.16 -3.52
N ALA A 138 5.76 -0.83 -4.62
CA ALA A 138 4.79 -1.17 -5.64
C ALA A 138 5.04 -2.57 -6.19
N ARG A 139 3.96 -3.33 -6.41
CA ARG A 139 4.06 -4.57 -7.18
C ARG A 139 4.37 -4.27 -8.65
N PRO A 140 5.22 -5.04 -9.32
CA PRO A 140 5.48 -4.82 -10.73
C PRO A 140 4.27 -5.28 -11.57
N LYS A 141 3.99 -4.55 -12.66
CA LYS A 141 3.03 -5.02 -13.69
C LYS A 141 3.45 -6.40 -14.20
N ARG A 142 2.49 -7.31 -14.32
CA ARG A 142 2.71 -8.67 -14.83
C ARG A 142 3.38 -8.64 -16.21
N GLY A 143 4.45 -9.43 -16.35
CA GLY A 143 5.17 -9.59 -17.63
C GLY A 143 6.06 -8.43 -18.04
N VAL A 144 6.24 -7.40 -17.20
CA VAL A 144 7.12 -6.26 -17.56
C VAL A 144 8.58 -6.49 -17.15
N PHE A 145 8.80 -7.18 -16.04
CA PHE A 145 10.12 -7.44 -15.48
C PHE A 145 10.39 -8.94 -15.39
N GLN A 146 11.67 -9.29 -15.19
CA GLN A 146 12.07 -10.67 -14.97
C GLN A 146 11.52 -11.21 -13.65
N GLU A 147 11.35 -12.53 -13.56
CA GLU A 147 10.72 -13.19 -12.40
C GLU A 147 11.49 -13.02 -11.09
N HIS A 148 12.75 -12.61 -11.12
CA HIS A 148 13.53 -12.34 -9.91
C HIS A 148 13.21 -10.97 -9.28
N ILE A 149 12.47 -10.10 -9.96
CA ILE A 149 12.06 -8.78 -9.46
C ILE A 149 10.68 -8.92 -8.82
N HIS A 150 10.65 -8.94 -7.49
CA HIS A 150 9.42 -9.16 -6.71
C HIS A 150 8.61 -7.89 -6.55
N ASP A 151 9.29 -6.79 -6.22
CA ASP A 151 8.68 -5.49 -5.96
C ASP A 151 9.52 -4.36 -6.57
N LEU A 152 8.93 -3.17 -6.61
CA LEU A 152 9.56 -1.95 -7.07
C LEU A 152 9.59 -0.96 -5.90
N LEU A 153 10.79 -0.54 -5.51
CA LEU A 153 10.93 0.58 -4.60
C LEU A 153 10.84 1.87 -5.41
N VAL A 154 9.82 2.68 -5.11
CA VAL A 154 9.56 3.97 -5.75
C VAL A 154 10.13 5.05 -4.85
N VAL A 155 11.18 5.72 -5.31
CA VAL A 155 11.86 6.78 -4.55
C VAL A 155 11.66 8.10 -5.27
N ALA A 156 10.92 9.02 -4.66
CA ALA A 156 10.85 10.40 -5.11
C ALA A 156 11.96 11.21 -4.45
N THR A 157 12.69 11.97 -5.25
CA THR A 157 13.70 12.93 -4.82
C THR A 157 13.22 14.36 -5.10
N VAL A 158 14.05 15.34 -4.77
CA VAL A 158 13.82 16.74 -5.16
C VAL A 158 13.91 16.99 -6.68
N LYS A 159 14.40 16.04 -7.49
CA LYS A 159 14.55 16.22 -8.95
C LYS A 159 13.80 15.18 -9.79
N ASP A 160 13.67 13.96 -9.31
CA ASP A 160 13.21 12.83 -10.10
C ASP A 160 12.52 11.76 -9.24
N ILE A 161 11.79 10.87 -9.90
CA ILE A 161 11.32 9.61 -9.34
C ILE A 161 12.17 8.49 -9.91
N LEU A 162 12.73 7.68 -9.02
CA LEU A 162 13.51 6.49 -9.33
C LEU A 162 12.67 5.24 -9.05
N LEU A 163 12.68 4.29 -9.99
CA LEU A 163 12.16 2.95 -9.80
C LEU A 163 13.34 1.99 -9.65
N LEU A 164 13.48 1.40 -8.47
CA LEU A 164 14.52 0.43 -8.13
C LEU A 164 13.91 -0.97 -8.00
N ALA A 165 14.66 -1.99 -8.41
CA ALA A 165 14.20 -3.38 -8.32
C ALA A 165 14.46 -3.94 -6.92
N VAL A 166 13.42 -4.54 -6.32
CA VAL A 166 13.51 -5.27 -5.06
C VAL A 166 13.45 -6.76 -5.35
N THR A 167 14.36 -7.50 -4.75
CA THR A 167 14.43 -8.95 -4.83
C THR A 167 14.46 -9.55 -3.43
N PHE A 168 13.80 -10.70 -3.25
CA PHE A 168 13.81 -11.44 -1.99
C PHE A 168 14.50 -12.78 -2.15
N THR A 169 15.31 -13.16 -1.16
CA THR A 169 15.95 -14.47 -1.08
C THR A 169 15.57 -15.19 0.21
N ASN A 170 15.63 -16.51 0.19
CA ASN A 170 15.57 -17.31 1.42
C ASN A 170 16.93 -17.34 2.14
N SER A 171 16.98 -17.98 3.30
CA SER A 171 18.20 -18.14 4.12
C SER A 171 19.36 -18.89 3.44
N ASN A 172 19.12 -19.53 2.29
CA ASN A 172 20.15 -20.18 1.48
C ASN A 172 20.61 -19.29 0.31
N ASN A 173 20.28 -18.00 0.32
CA ASN A 173 20.54 -17.03 -0.76
C ASN A 173 19.94 -17.43 -2.11
N VAL A 174 18.85 -18.17 -2.10
CA VAL A 174 18.12 -18.52 -3.32
C VAL A 174 16.97 -17.53 -3.51
N THR A 175 16.93 -16.88 -4.67
CA THR A 175 15.85 -15.98 -5.06
C THR A 175 14.51 -16.69 -5.01
N LEU A 176 13.54 -16.09 -4.31
CA LEU A 176 12.21 -16.63 -4.20
C LEU A 176 11.50 -16.61 -5.56
N ALA A 177 10.71 -17.64 -5.86
CA ALA A 177 9.85 -17.59 -7.04
C ALA A 177 8.64 -16.70 -6.78
N ILE A 178 8.22 -15.91 -7.78
CA ILE A 178 6.98 -15.13 -7.69
C ILE A 178 5.79 -16.08 -7.54
N GLY A 179 4.98 -15.88 -6.50
CA GLY A 179 3.83 -16.73 -6.20
C GLY A 179 4.18 -18.01 -5.42
N SER A 180 5.42 -18.14 -4.92
CA SER A 180 5.73 -19.12 -3.89
C SER A 180 5.01 -18.78 -2.58
N ASP A 181 4.76 -19.79 -1.74
CA ASP A 181 4.11 -19.65 -0.42
C ASP A 181 5.01 -18.96 0.63
N HIS A 182 6.11 -18.35 0.19
CA HIS A 182 7.04 -17.65 1.07
C HIS A 182 6.56 -16.23 1.33
N ASP A 183 6.46 -15.90 2.61
CA ASP A 183 6.12 -14.56 3.06
C ASP A 183 7.32 -13.62 2.88
N PRO A 184 7.22 -12.57 2.03
CA PRO A 184 8.31 -11.62 1.81
C PRO A 184 8.76 -10.92 3.09
N ARG A 185 7.89 -10.83 4.10
CA ARG A 185 8.20 -10.24 5.41
C ARG A 185 9.29 -11.00 6.16
N THR A 186 9.43 -12.30 5.89
CA THR A 186 10.40 -13.20 6.53
C THR A 186 11.65 -13.46 5.69
N ALA A 187 11.66 -12.99 4.43
CA ALA A 187 12.75 -13.17 3.50
C ALA A 187 13.83 -12.09 3.68
N GLU A 188 15.04 -12.33 3.19
CA GLU A 188 16.07 -11.29 3.10
C GLU A 188 15.81 -10.40 1.88
N MET A 189 15.94 -9.09 2.04
CA MET A 189 15.65 -8.11 1.01
C MET A 189 16.92 -7.57 0.36
N TYR A 190 16.97 -7.58 -0.97
CA TYR A 190 18.06 -6.98 -1.74
C TYR A 190 17.51 -5.94 -2.73
N LEU A 191 18.10 -4.75 -2.69
CA LEU A 191 17.82 -3.67 -3.64
C LEU A 191 18.89 -3.69 -4.74
N LEU A 192 18.48 -3.76 -6.01
CA LEU A 192 19.45 -3.71 -7.10
C LEU A 192 20.02 -2.29 -7.25
N PRO A 193 21.34 -2.14 -7.49
CA PRO A 193 21.99 -0.83 -7.55
C PRO A 193 21.56 0.01 -8.76
N ASP A 194 21.25 -0.64 -9.87
CA ASP A 194 20.83 0.05 -11.10
C ASP A 194 19.36 0.44 -11.04
N THR A 195 19.09 1.72 -11.30
CA THR A 195 17.72 2.22 -11.47
C THR A 195 17.09 1.62 -12.73
N LEU A 196 15.90 1.04 -12.59
CA LEU A 196 15.13 0.54 -13.72
C LEU A 196 14.65 1.70 -14.59
N PHE A 197 14.15 2.76 -13.94
CA PHE A 197 13.67 3.98 -14.57
C PHE A 197 13.96 5.21 -13.70
N THR A 198 14.28 6.32 -14.37
CA THR A 198 14.37 7.66 -13.78
C THR A 198 13.43 8.59 -14.52
N ILE A 199 12.52 9.23 -13.79
CA ILE A 199 11.48 10.09 -14.34
C ILE A 199 11.65 11.49 -13.76
N PRO A 200 12.02 12.51 -14.56
CA PRO A 200 12.21 13.86 -14.05
C PRO A 200 10.89 14.50 -13.62
N LEU A 201 10.94 15.24 -12.52
CA LEU A 201 9.86 16.08 -12.02
C LEU A 201 9.83 17.42 -12.77
N ASP A 202 8.67 18.08 -12.80
CA ASP A 202 8.48 19.37 -13.48
C ASP A 202 8.67 20.56 -12.52
N GLY A 203 9.46 20.36 -11.46
CA GLY A 203 9.87 21.40 -10.52
C GLY A 203 9.04 21.49 -9.23
N ASN A 204 7.96 20.73 -9.10
CA ASN A 204 7.25 20.61 -7.83
C ASN A 204 7.66 19.32 -7.11
N MET A 205 7.59 19.33 -5.78
CA MET A 205 7.82 18.13 -4.99
C MET A 205 6.65 17.17 -5.11
N VAL A 206 6.95 15.87 -5.07
CA VAL A 206 5.94 14.82 -4.98
C VAL A 206 5.30 14.86 -3.60
N SER A 207 3.98 15.10 -3.54
CA SER A 207 3.24 15.12 -2.28
C SER A 207 2.83 13.73 -1.83
N ASP A 208 2.50 12.85 -2.77
CA ASP A 208 2.15 11.47 -2.45
C ASP A 208 2.38 10.47 -3.60
N ILE A 209 2.51 9.19 -3.25
CA ILE A 209 2.71 8.08 -4.18
C ILE A 209 1.80 6.94 -3.76
N VAL A 210 1.02 6.41 -4.69
CA VAL A 210 0.11 5.28 -4.45
C VAL A 210 0.29 4.23 -5.52
N ALA A 211 0.48 2.99 -5.10
CA ALA A 211 0.51 1.83 -5.97
C ALA A 211 -0.80 1.03 -5.87
N THR A 212 -1.15 0.40 -6.98
CA THR A 212 -2.30 -0.51 -7.08
C THR A 212 -1.81 -1.96 -7.11
N SER A 213 -2.70 -2.90 -6.79
CA SER A 213 -2.35 -4.33 -6.72
C SER A 213 -2.00 -4.95 -8.07
N ASP A 214 -2.39 -4.32 -9.19
CA ASP A 214 -2.01 -4.69 -10.55
C ASP A 214 -0.76 -3.96 -11.06
N GLY A 215 -0.13 -3.15 -10.21
CA GLY A 215 1.19 -2.54 -10.44
C GLY A 215 1.16 -1.18 -11.10
N ARG A 216 0.01 -0.51 -11.21
CA ARG A 216 -0.03 0.90 -11.61
C ARG A 216 0.48 1.76 -10.47
N ILE A 217 1.31 2.74 -10.79
CA ILE A 217 1.92 3.66 -9.83
C ILE A 217 1.47 5.07 -10.18
N PHE A 218 0.81 5.71 -9.22
CA PHE A 218 0.38 7.10 -9.31
C PHE A 218 1.18 7.94 -8.35
N TYR A 219 1.34 9.21 -8.69
CA TYR A 219 1.89 10.20 -7.78
C TYR A 219 1.23 11.56 -7.99
N ALA A 220 1.22 12.35 -6.93
CA ALA A 220 0.73 13.72 -6.97
C ALA A 220 1.90 14.70 -6.96
N GLU A 221 1.87 15.66 -7.87
CA GLU A 221 2.86 16.73 -8.00
C GLU A 221 2.10 18.05 -8.25
N GLY A 222 2.17 18.97 -7.30
CA GLY A 222 1.31 20.17 -7.27
C GLY A 222 -0.18 19.80 -7.20
N GLU A 223 -0.99 20.35 -8.08
CA GLU A 223 -2.44 20.04 -8.21
C GLU A 223 -2.72 18.94 -9.24
N SER A 224 -1.69 18.26 -9.74
CA SER A 224 -1.81 17.25 -10.79
C SER A 224 -1.52 15.85 -10.28
N ILE A 225 -2.32 14.89 -10.75
CA ILE A 225 -2.10 13.46 -10.56
C ILE A 225 -1.45 12.93 -11.84
N TYR A 226 -0.38 12.16 -11.65
CA TYR A 226 0.38 11.53 -12.71
C TYR A 226 0.40 10.02 -12.52
N GLU A 227 0.52 9.28 -13.63
CA GLU A 227 0.77 7.84 -13.64
C GLU A 227 2.12 7.55 -14.32
N LEU A 228 2.88 6.66 -13.70
CA LEU A 228 4.08 6.06 -14.31
C LEU A 228 3.65 4.87 -15.16
N ASP A 229 3.52 5.08 -16.47
CA ASP A 229 3.22 4.01 -17.41
C ASP A 229 4.52 3.36 -17.91
N TYR A 230 5.01 2.40 -17.14
CA TYR A 230 6.12 1.53 -17.51
C TYR A 230 5.63 0.24 -18.20
N ARG A 231 6.41 -0.25 -19.17
CA ARG A 231 6.09 -1.36 -20.06
C ARG A 231 7.33 -2.20 -20.37
N GLU A 232 7.09 -3.42 -20.84
CA GLU A 232 8.15 -4.29 -21.37
C GLU A 232 8.85 -3.62 -22.57
N LYS A 233 10.10 -4.02 -22.85
CA LYS A 233 10.86 -3.55 -24.02
C LYS A 233 10.11 -3.87 -25.32
N GLY A 234 9.46 -2.86 -25.90
CA GLY A 234 9.06 -2.85 -27.31
C GLY A 234 10.18 -2.31 -28.20
N TRP A 235 10.29 -2.80 -29.43
CA TRP A 235 11.34 -2.40 -30.39
C TRP A 235 11.39 -0.88 -30.69
N PHE A 236 10.29 -0.13 -30.47
CA PHE A 236 10.19 1.28 -30.89
C PHE A 236 9.62 2.26 -29.84
N GLN A 237 9.43 1.86 -28.56
CA GLN A 237 8.80 2.72 -27.55
C GLN A 237 9.65 2.95 -26.30
N ARG A 238 9.51 4.14 -25.70
CA ARG A 238 10.05 4.44 -24.37
C ARG A 238 9.49 3.45 -23.35
N ARG A 239 10.40 2.85 -22.56
CA ARG A 239 10.07 1.82 -21.55
C ARG A 239 9.26 2.33 -20.36
N CYS A 240 9.31 3.63 -20.08
CA CYS A 240 8.50 4.29 -19.05
C CYS A 240 8.15 5.71 -19.49
N ARG A 241 6.90 6.12 -19.24
CA ARG A 241 6.40 7.48 -19.52
C ARG A 241 5.57 8.02 -18.37
N LYS A 242 5.66 9.32 -18.17
CA LYS A 242 4.81 10.11 -17.26
C LYS A 242 3.51 10.49 -18.00
N ILE A 243 2.35 10.11 -17.46
CA ILE A 243 1.03 10.48 -17.97
C ILE A 243 0.37 11.41 -16.96
N ASN A 244 -0.10 12.60 -17.38
CA ASN A 244 -0.87 13.50 -16.51
C ASN A 244 -2.38 13.19 -16.66
N HIS A 245 -3.04 12.88 -15.55
CA HIS A 245 -4.48 12.57 -15.51
C HIS A 245 -5.35 13.76 -15.13
N SER A 246 -4.78 14.82 -14.55
CA SER A 246 -5.52 16.04 -14.18
C SER A 246 -5.74 16.99 -15.36
N LYS A 247 -4.86 16.96 -16.36
CA LYS A 247 -4.98 17.79 -17.57
C LYS A 247 -5.68 17.00 -18.66
N GLY A 248 -7.02 16.98 -18.63
CA GLY A 248 -7.82 16.51 -19.76
C GLY A 248 -7.62 17.38 -21.01
N PHE A 249 -7.86 16.82 -22.19
CA PHE A 249 -7.81 17.49 -23.50
C PHE A 249 -8.60 18.83 -23.59
N ILE A 250 -9.49 19.12 -22.63
CA ILE A 250 -10.37 20.29 -22.61
C ILE A 250 -9.64 21.58 -22.17
N ASN A 251 -8.52 21.49 -21.44
CA ASN A 251 -7.77 22.68 -21.03
C ASN A 251 -6.98 23.35 -22.18
N TYR A 252 -6.88 22.71 -23.35
CA TYR A 252 -6.26 23.29 -24.55
C TYR A 252 -7.25 24.05 -25.45
N ILE A 253 -8.57 23.89 -25.25
CA ILE A 253 -9.59 24.42 -26.17
C ILE A 253 -10.37 25.60 -25.58
N ILE A 254 -10.20 25.92 -24.30
CA ILE A 254 -10.84 27.10 -23.70
C ILE A 254 -9.83 28.26 -23.70
N PRO A 255 -9.92 29.23 -24.63
CA PRO A 255 -9.15 30.45 -24.51
C PRO A 255 -9.57 31.15 -23.22
N SER A 256 -8.60 31.44 -22.35
CA SER A 256 -8.82 32.24 -21.15
C SER A 256 -9.24 33.65 -21.55
N LEU A 257 -10.55 33.92 -21.56
CA LEU A 257 -11.06 35.28 -21.60
C LEU A 257 -10.85 35.89 -20.21
N SER A 258 -9.73 36.60 -20.07
CA SER A 258 -9.53 37.54 -18.97
C SER A 258 -10.67 38.56 -19.02
N VAL A 259 -11.65 38.42 -18.12
CA VAL A 259 -12.66 39.47 -17.92
C VAL A 259 -11.93 40.66 -17.32
N ILE A 260 -11.50 41.58 -18.17
CA ILE A 260 -11.08 42.92 -17.79
C ILE A 260 -12.36 43.61 -17.31
N THR A 261 -12.64 43.55 -16.01
CA THR A 261 -13.57 44.50 -15.39
C THR A 261 -12.87 45.87 -15.37
N GLY A 262 -12.98 46.58 -16.48
CA GLY A 262 -12.74 48.01 -16.52
C GLY A 262 -13.91 48.71 -15.82
N ARG A 263 -13.69 49.23 -14.62
CA ARG A 263 -14.49 50.33 -14.11
C ARG A 263 -13.88 51.64 -14.62
N GLN A 264 -14.54 52.24 -15.60
CA GLN A 264 -14.47 53.68 -15.85
C GLN A 264 -15.71 54.33 -15.20
N GLY A 265 -15.52 55.52 -14.62
CA GLY A 265 -16.59 56.39 -14.11
C GLY A 265 -16.42 56.73 -12.65
#